data_AF-A0AAV4R9M2-F1
#
_entry.id   AF-A0AAV4R9M2-F1
#
_cell.length_a   1.000
_cell.length_b   1.000
_cell.length_c   1.000
_cell.angle_alpha   90.00
_cell.angle_beta   90.00
_cell.angle_gamma   90.00
#
_symmetry.space_group_name_H-M   'P 1'
#
loop_
_entity.id
_entity.type
_entity.pdbx_description
1 polymer ?
#
loop_
_entity_poly.entity_id
_entity_poly.type
_entity_poly.pdbx_seq_one_letter_code
_entity_poly.pdbx_strand_id
1 'polypeptide(L)'
;MSGRGWGIHPKLIKIWYKTVAERKVCYAATIWAKNMTNQLKGKLSIIQRYYALQISKAYRTSPTSALLTIIGLEPLHLVAQRESCYGNVIRLHKDSKFNNKLYRASDFEQIVSQWKEAPWKKIINKQVDGKQTKSTYTLMVLNRKKGVGSAFVAYQGNKETHGWKETLRNSNSIYQAELNAISPAILWASTSSYTNIEIHTDSETSVKSIYKFFNNNPLIYKIRKNIQPENQRKKLCNIMGQSTYRE
;
A
#
# COMPACT_ATOMS: atom_id res chain seq x y z
N MET A 1 23.53 -19.84 -38.85
CA MET A 1 22.94 -18.51 -38.61
C MET A 1 21.52 -18.56 -39.16
N SER A 2 20.49 -18.50 -38.31
CA SER A 2 19.10 -18.48 -38.78
C SER A 2 18.78 -17.09 -39.37
N GLY A 3 18.03 -17.02 -40.48
CA GLY A 3 17.79 -15.78 -41.22
C GLY A 3 17.12 -14.67 -40.41
N ARG A 4 17.21 -13.41 -40.87
CA ARG A 4 16.79 -12.17 -40.16
C ARG A 4 15.32 -12.15 -39.67
N GLY A 5 14.48 -13.09 -40.09
CA GLY A 5 13.07 -13.22 -39.67
C GLY A 5 12.68 -14.54 -38.99
N TRP A 6 13.63 -15.47 -38.74
CA TRP A 6 13.30 -16.76 -38.14
C TRP A 6 13.39 -16.72 -36.60
N GLY A 7 12.34 -17.18 -35.94
CA GLY A 7 12.26 -17.31 -34.48
C GLY A 7 11.39 -16.26 -33.78
N ILE A 8 11.24 -16.41 -32.46
CA ILE A 8 10.39 -15.54 -31.63
C ILE A 8 11.03 -14.15 -31.52
N HIS A 9 10.19 -13.10 -31.58
CA HIS A 9 10.66 -11.72 -31.46
C HIS A 9 11.30 -11.45 -30.08
N PRO A 10 12.50 -10.84 -29.99
CA PRO A 10 13.20 -10.60 -28.71
C PRO A 10 12.38 -9.91 -27.62
N LYS A 11 11.51 -8.97 -28.00
CA LYS A 11 10.59 -8.30 -27.06
C LYS A 11 9.67 -9.30 -26.36
N LEU A 12 9.12 -10.28 -27.10
CA LEU A 12 8.25 -11.31 -26.52
C LEU A 12 9.03 -12.21 -25.58
N ILE A 13 10.26 -12.60 -25.95
CA ILE A 13 11.15 -13.39 -25.10
C ILE A 13 11.45 -12.64 -23.80
N LYS A 14 11.72 -11.33 -23.86
CA LYS A 14 11.95 -10.49 -22.68
C LYS A 14 10.71 -10.43 -21.78
N ILE A 15 9.52 -10.31 -22.36
CA ILE A 15 8.25 -10.35 -21.61
C ILE A 15 8.10 -11.70 -20.91
N TRP A 16 8.23 -12.82 -21.63
CA TRP A 16 8.10 -14.17 -21.07
C TRP A 16 9.16 -14.45 -19.99
N TYR A 17 10.39 -13.98 -20.19
CA TYR A 17 11.42 -14.07 -19.16
C TYR A 17 10.97 -13.38 -17.88
N LYS A 18 10.50 -12.13 -17.98
CA LYS A 18 10.07 -11.32 -16.83
C LYS A 18 8.81 -11.85 -16.15
N THR A 19 7.82 -12.29 -16.91
CA THR A 19 6.52 -12.69 -16.36
C THR A 19 6.49 -14.15 -15.92
N VAL A 20 7.24 -15.03 -16.57
CA VAL A 20 7.19 -16.49 -16.34
C VAL A 20 8.47 -17.00 -15.72
N ALA A 21 9.61 -16.89 -16.42
CA ALA A 21 10.85 -17.54 -15.98
C ALA A 21 11.37 -16.97 -14.66
N GLU A 22 11.47 -15.64 -14.56
CA GLU A 22 11.89 -14.92 -13.34
C GLU A 22 10.96 -15.25 -12.16
N ARG A 23 9.64 -15.24 -12.38
CA ARG A 23 8.64 -15.55 -11.34
C ARG A 23 8.71 -17.01 -10.86
N LYS A 24 8.89 -17.96 -11.78
CA LYS A 24 9.05 -19.39 -11.42
C LYS A 24 10.30 -19.61 -10.59
N VAL A 25 11.44 -19.03 -10.99
CA VAL A 25 12.69 -19.16 -10.23
C VAL A 25 12.55 -18.51 -8.85
N CYS A 26 11.94 -17.33 -8.76
CA CYS A 26 11.83 -16.57 -7.53
C CYS A 26 10.69 -16.99 -6.58
N TYR A 27 9.86 -17.98 -6.95
CA TYR A 27 8.67 -18.37 -6.18
C TYR A 27 8.97 -18.67 -4.69
N ALA A 28 10.07 -19.37 -4.42
CA ALA A 28 10.51 -19.73 -3.07
C ALA A 28 11.76 -18.95 -2.60
N ALA A 29 12.05 -17.79 -3.19
CA ALA A 29 13.26 -17.02 -2.90
C ALA A 29 13.37 -16.59 -1.42
N THR A 30 12.25 -16.45 -0.72
CA THR A 30 12.22 -16.20 0.74
C THR A 30 13.01 -17.23 1.53
N ILE A 31 13.06 -18.48 1.08
CA ILE A 31 13.70 -19.59 1.77
C ILE A 31 15.20 -19.64 1.45
N TRP A 32 15.58 -19.56 0.17
CA TRP A 32 16.94 -19.87 -0.28
C TRP A 32 17.79 -18.65 -0.67
N ALA A 33 17.18 -17.49 -0.98
CA ALA A 33 17.90 -16.37 -1.60
C ALA A 33 18.47 -15.34 -0.59
N LYS A 34 18.28 -15.53 0.72
CA LYS A 34 18.78 -14.59 1.75
C LYS A 34 20.31 -14.52 1.76
N ASN A 35 20.98 -15.66 1.87
CA ASN A 35 22.44 -15.77 1.93
C ASN A 35 22.95 -16.69 0.82
N MET A 36 22.97 -16.20 -0.43
CA MET A 36 23.40 -17.00 -1.57
C MET A 36 24.91 -17.19 -1.64
N THR A 37 25.32 -18.44 -1.83
CA THR A 37 26.71 -18.80 -2.20
C THR A 37 27.02 -18.38 -3.65
N ASN A 38 28.31 -18.24 -3.95
CA ASN A 38 28.76 -17.90 -5.31
C ASN A 38 28.39 -18.98 -6.33
N GLN A 39 28.35 -20.25 -5.92
CA GLN A 39 27.89 -21.36 -6.76
C GLN A 39 26.43 -21.18 -7.20
N LEU A 40 25.55 -20.80 -6.27
CA LEU A 40 24.14 -20.58 -6.58
C LEU A 40 23.94 -19.34 -7.48
N LYS A 41 24.69 -18.26 -7.24
CA LYS A 41 24.72 -17.10 -8.14
C LYS A 41 25.17 -17.49 -9.55
N GLY A 42 26.15 -18.39 -9.66
CA GLY A 42 26.61 -18.96 -10.93
C GLY A 42 25.49 -19.71 -11.66
N LYS A 43 24.78 -20.61 -10.97
CA LYS A 43 23.63 -21.34 -11.54
C LYS A 43 22.54 -20.39 -12.04
N LEU A 44 22.19 -19.35 -11.28
CA LEU A 44 21.23 -18.34 -11.70
C LEU A 44 21.72 -17.54 -12.93
N SER A 45 23.01 -17.21 -12.97
CA SER A 45 23.64 -16.53 -14.11
C SER A 45 23.57 -17.39 -15.37
N ILE A 46 23.73 -18.72 -15.27
CA ILE A 46 23.59 -19.64 -16.41
C ILE A 46 22.16 -19.61 -16.96
N ILE A 47 21.15 -19.73 -16.09
CA ILE A 47 19.73 -19.65 -16.49
C ILE A 47 19.47 -18.30 -17.19
N GLN A 48 19.93 -17.21 -16.58
CA GLN A 48 19.71 -15.88 -17.11
C GLN A 48 20.47 -15.61 -18.42
N ARG A 49 21.68 -16.16 -18.56
CA ARG A 49 22.51 -16.06 -19.77
C ARG A 49 21.81 -16.64 -20.99
N TYR A 50 21.12 -17.76 -20.83
CA TYR A 50 20.34 -18.36 -21.92
C TYR A 50 19.34 -17.34 -22.50
N TYR A 51 18.52 -16.71 -21.65
CA TYR A 51 17.56 -15.69 -22.09
C TYR A 51 18.25 -14.43 -22.61
N ALA A 52 19.35 -13.99 -21.98
CA ALA A 52 20.08 -12.80 -22.41
C ALA A 52 20.62 -12.93 -23.84
N LEU A 53 21.15 -14.11 -24.21
CA LEU A 53 21.62 -14.38 -25.57
C LEU A 53 20.47 -14.41 -26.59
N GLN A 54 19.33 -15.02 -26.23
CA GLN A 54 18.15 -15.06 -27.11
C GLN A 54 17.56 -13.66 -27.37
N ILE A 55 17.57 -12.79 -26.36
CA ILE A 55 17.03 -11.43 -26.48
C ILE A 55 17.99 -10.51 -27.23
N SER A 56 19.29 -10.52 -26.88
CA SER A 56 20.28 -9.65 -27.52
C SER A 56 20.68 -10.09 -28.92
N LYS A 57 20.53 -11.38 -29.24
CA LYS A 57 21.10 -12.03 -30.44
C LYS A 57 22.63 -11.83 -30.55
N ALA A 58 23.31 -11.58 -29.43
CA ALA A 58 24.75 -11.39 -29.36
C ALA A 58 25.53 -12.71 -29.49
N TYR A 59 26.85 -12.60 -29.65
CA TYR A 59 27.74 -13.76 -29.70
C TYR A 59 27.74 -14.55 -28.39
N ARG A 60 27.93 -15.87 -28.49
CA ARG A 60 28.04 -16.78 -27.34
C ARG A 60 29.21 -16.46 -26.41
N THR A 61 30.20 -15.69 -26.87
CA THR A 61 31.36 -15.25 -26.08
C THR A 61 31.13 -13.92 -25.35
N SER A 62 30.02 -13.21 -25.62
CA SER A 62 29.75 -11.93 -24.98
C SER A 62 29.55 -12.08 -23.46
N PRO A 63 30.14 -11.20 -22.63
CA PRO A 63 29.99 -11.23 -21.17
C PRO A 63 28.53 -11.08 -20.73
N THR A 64 28.05 -11.92 -19.81
CA THR A 64 26.64 -11.88 -19.36
C THR A 64 26.26 -10.53 -18.76
N SER A 65 27.13 -9.91 -17.96
CA SER A 65 26.89 -8.60 -17.33
C SER A 65 26.66 -7.50 -18.38
N ALA A 66 27.44 -7.49 -19.46
CA ALA A 66 27.26 -6.56 -20.56
C ALA A 66 25.91 -6.76 -21.26
N LEU A 67 25.53 -8.01 -21.55
CA LEU A 67 24.24 -8.32 -22.18
C LEU A 67 23.07 -7.85 -21.32
N LEU A 68 23.09 -8.14 -20.02
CA LEU A 68 22.03 -7.72 -19.10
C LEU A 68 21.88 -6.20 -19.05
N THR A 69 23.00 -5.47 -19.07
CA THR A 69 23.00 -4.00 -19.07
C THR A 69 22.38 -3.45 -20.36
N ILE A 70 22.81 -3.96 -21.53
CA ILE A 70 22.29 -3.52 -22.85
C ILE A 70 20.80 -3.82 -22.99
N ILE A 71 20.35 -4.99 -22.51
CA ILE A 71 18.94 -5.39 -22.60
C ILE A 71 18.11 -4.66 -21.54
N GLY A 72 18.71 -4.13 -20.47
CA GLY A 72 18.01 -3.58 -19.31
C GLY A 72 17.33 -4.67 -18.49
N LEU A 73 18.08 -5.71 -18.13
CA LEU A 73 17.66 -6.76 -17.20
C LEU A 73 18.53 -6.73 -15.94
N GLU A 74 17.89 -6.78 -14.78
CA GLU A 74 18.57 -6.88 -13.50
C GLU A 74 19.13 -8.31 -13.30
N PRO A 75 20.35 -8.48 -12.75
CA PRO A 75 20.88 -9.80 -12.41
C PRO A 75 19.92 -10.63 -11.55
N LEU A 76 19.67 -11.87 -11.94
CA LEU A 76 18.63 -12.72 -11.34
C LEU A 76 18.85 -12.98 -9.84
N HIS A 77 20.10 -13.01 -9.40
CA HIS A 77 20.42 -13.16 -7.98
C HIS A 77 20.02 -11.93 -7.14
N LEU A 78 20.09 -10.71 -7.70
CA LEU A 78 19.61 -9.50 -7.02
C LEU A 78 18.08 -9.49 -6.96
N VAL A 79 17.42 -9.90 -8.04
CA VAL A 79 15.96 -10.06 -8.07
C VAL A 79 15.51 -11.06 -7.00
N ALA A 80 16.15 -12.23 -6.92
CA ALA A 80 15.82 -13.23 -5.91
C ALA A 80 16.08 -12.73 -4.48
N GLN A 81 17.16 -12.00 -4.22
CA GLN A 81 17.40 -11.36 -2.93
C GLN A 81 16.31 -10.32 -2.58
N ARG A 82 15.89 -9.51 -3.55
CA ARG A 82 14.79 -8.54 -3.36
C ARG A 82 13.49 -9.24 -3.02
N GLU A 83 13.11 -10.28 -3.76
CA GLU A 83 11.90 -11.07 -3.53
C GLU A 83 11.97 -11.79 -2.17
N SER A 84 13.15 -12.25 -1.77
CA SER A 84 13.39 -12.81 -0.44
C SER A 84 13.16 -11.77 0.66
N CYS A 85 13.70 -10.56 0.49
CA CYS A 85 13.50 -9.46 1.41
C CYS A 85 12.02 -9.08 1.52
N TYR A 86 11.36 -8.88 0.37
CA TYR A 86 9.94 -8.56 0.29
C TYR A 86 9.07 -9.60 1.02
N GLY A 87 9.26 -10.90 0.72
CA GLY A 87 8.45 -11.93 1.36
C GLY A 87 8.75 -12.10 2.85
N ASN A 88 10.01 -11.90 3.29
CA ASN A 88 10.32 -11.89 4.73
C ASN A 88 9.60 -10.75 5.46
N VAL A 89 9.63 -9.54 4.89
CA VAL A 89 9.06 -8.34 5.52
C VAL A 89 7.53 -8.36 5.47
N ILE A 90 6.94 -8.60 4.30
CA ILE A 90 5.50 -8.45 4.08
C ILE A 90 4.72 -9.70 4.46
N ARG A 91 5.24 -10.91 4.17
CA ARG A 91 4.50 -12.17 4.38
C ARG A 91 4.84 -12.83 5.71
N LEU A 92 6.11 -12.80 6.11
CA LEU A 92 6.58 -13.44 7.34
C LEU A 92 6.71 -12.47 8.52
N HIS A 93 6.53 -11.17 8.29
CA HIS A 93 6.68 -10.12 9.30
C HIS A 93 8.02 -10.16 10.04
N LYS A 94 9.10 -10.41 9.30
CA LYS A 94 10.47 -10.44 9.80
C LYS A 94 11.30 -9.35 9.15
N ASP A 95 12.07 -8.64 9.97
CA ASP A 95 13.05 -7.67 9.50
C ASP A 95 14.02 -8.31 8.51
N SER A 96 14.32 -7.59 7.44
CA SER A 96 15.20 -8.07 6.39
C SER A 96 16.03 -6.95 5.81
N LYS A 97 17.18 -7.31 5.23
CA LYS A 97 18.13 -6.36 4.67
C LYS A 97 18.29 -6.65 3.18
N PHE A 98 18.21 -5.61 2.37
CA PHE A 98 18.49 -5.68 0.94
C PHE A 98 19.28 -4.45 0.51
N ASN A 99 20.35 -4.65 -0.25
CA ASN A 99 21.25 -3.60 -0.73
C ASN A 99 21.67 -2.59 0.36
N ASN A 100 22.18 -3.12 1.49
CA ASN A 100 22.56 -2.36 2.68
C ASN A 100 21.47 -1.55 3.39
N LYS A 101 20.23 -1.57 2.91
CA LYS A 101 19.08 -0.95 3.56
C LYS A 101 18.33 -1.98 4.41
N LEU A 102 18.08 -1.63 5.67
CA LEU A 102 17.24 -2.40 6.58
C LEU A 102 15.77 -2.06 6.32
N TYR A 103 14.95 -3.10 6.21
CA TYR A 103 13.50 -3.01 6.12
C TYR A 103 12.91 -3.67 7.36
N ARG A 104 12.29 -2.86 8.22
CA ARG A 104 11.62 -3.35 9.42
C ARG A 104 10.22 -3.79 9.07
N ALA A 105 9.80 -4.95 9.57
CA ALA A 105 8.44 -5.45 9.37
C ALA A 105 7.40 -4.49 9.96
N SER A 106 7.74 -3.81 11.06
CA SER A 106 6.87 -2.82 11.72
C SER A 106 6.57 -1.58 10.88
N ASP A 107 7.35 -1.31 9.84
CA ASP A 107 7.13 -0.16 8.94
C ASP A 107 6.01 -0.42 7.92
N PHE A 108 5.54 -1.66 7.80
CA PHE A 108 4.56 -2.09 6.81
C PHE A 108 3.27 -2.55 7.47
N GLU A 109 2.15 -2.36 6.76
CA GLU A 109 0.85 -2.80 7.25
C GLU A 109 0.77 -4.33 7.34
N GLN A 110 0.29 -4.80 8.49
CA GLN A 110 -0.02 -6.20 8.71
C GLN A 110 -1.49 -6.45 8.47
N ILE A 111 -1.79 -7.42 7.60
CA ILE A 111 -3.15 -7.90 7.35
C ILE A 111 -3.69 -8.52 8.64
N VAL A 112 -4.83 -8.02 9.11
CA VAL A 112 -5.49 -8.58 10.30
C VAL A 112 -6.43 -9.69 9.84
N SER A 113 -6.12 -10.94 10.19
CA SER A 113 -6.92 -12.14 9.84
C SER A 113 -8.08 -12.41 10.79
N GLN A 114 -8.24 -11.60 11.84
CA GLN A 114 -9.20 -11.86 12.92
C GLN A 114 -10.55 -11.19 12.65
N TRP A 115 -11.51 -11.97 12.15
CA TRP A 115 -12.93 -11.69 12.32
C TRP A 115 -13.59 -12.93 12.93
N LYS A 116 -14.07 -12.80 14.17
CA LYS A 116 -15.01 -13.77 14.78
C LYS A 116 -16.45 -13.26 14.77
N GLU A 117 -16.67 -11.93 14.75
CA GLU A 117 -18.01 -11.32 14.71
C GLU A 117 -17.96 -9.95 14.00
N ALA A 118 -19.08 -9.50 13.43
CA ALA A 118 -19.20 -8.20 12.76
C ALA A 118 -19.72 -7.11 13.73
N PRO A 119 -18.87 -6.20 14.24
CA PRO A 119 -19.23 -5.27 15.32
C PRO A 119 -20.09 -4.04 14.92
N TRP A 120 -20.40 -3.81 13.64
CA TRP A 120 -20.90 -2.50 13.17
C TRP A 120 -22.39 -2.46 12.77
N LYS A 121 -23.27 -3.26 13.40
CA LYS A 121 -24.72 -3.33 13.08
C LYS A 121 -25.52 -2.00 13.08
N LYS A 122 -24.90 -0.83 13.30
CA LYS A 122 -25.62 0.45 13.43
C LYS A 122 -24.89 1.71 12.94
N ILE A 123 -23.89 1.62 12.06
CA ILE A 123 -23.35 2.85 11.44
C ILE A 123 -24.27 3.27 10.30
N ILE A 124 -25.03 4.35 10.48
CA ILE A 124 -25.90 4.91 9.45
C ILE A 124 -25.04 5.84 8.58
N ASN A 125 -24.80 5.45 7.32
CA ASN A 125 -24.40 6.41 6.29
C ASN A 125 -25.59 7.32 6.02
N LYS A 126 -25.59 8.54 6.56
CA LYS A 126 -26.46 9.60 6.02
C LYS A 126 -25.60 10.42 5.07
N GLN A 127 -25.96 10.43 3.80
CA GLN A 127 -25.55 11.49 2.89
C GLN A 127 -26.17 12.78 3.43
N VAL A 128 -25.34 13.80 3.69
CA VAL A 128 -25.81 15.08 4.20
C VAL A 128 -25.61 16.13 3.11
N ASP A 129 -26.71 16.76 2.67
CA ASP A 129 -26.72 17.85 1.69
C ASP A 129 -26.12 19.14 2.29
N GLY A 130 -24.82 19.20 2.55
CA GLY A 130 -24.01 20.42 2.79
C GLY A 130 -24.49 21.45 3.86
N LYS A 131 -25.65 21.25 4.47
CA LYS A 131 -26.31 22.18 5.39
C LYS A 131 -25.83 21.80 6.78
N GLN A 132 -24.82 22.53 7.23
CA GLN A 132 -24.34 22.49 8.60
C GLN A 132 -25.52 22.71 9.56
N THR A 133 -25.94 21.66 10.25
CA THR A 133 -26.89 21.82 11.36
C THR A 133 -26.16 22.51 12.51
N LYS A 134 -26.73 23.61 13.01
CA LYS A 134 -26.12 24.57 13.94
C LYS A 134 -25.72 24.01 15.32
N SER A 135 -25.88 22.71 15.57
CA SER A 135 -25.50 22.01 16.81
C SER A 135 -24.49 20.87 16.57
N THR A 136 -23.82 20.86 15.41
CA THR A 136 -23.00 19.74 14.95
C THR A 136 -21.52 20.00 15.19
N TYR A 137 -20.86 19.08 15.91
CA TYR A 137 -19.40 19.03 15.92
C TYR A 137 -18.95 18.48 14.58
N THR A 138 -18.39 19.35 13.74
CA THR A 138 -17.94 18.99 12.40
C THR A 138 -16.47 18.68 12.47
N LEU A 139 -16.10 17.43 12.16
CA LEU A 139 -14.71 17.06 11.98
C LEU A 139 -14.38 17.00 10.49
N MET A 140 -13.44 17.79 10.00
CA MET A 140 -13.01 17.79 8.61
C MET A 140 -11.64 17.15 8.46
N VAL A 141 -11.49 16.23 7.50
CA VAL A 141 -10.21 15.58 7.15
C VAL A 141 -9.50 16.35 6.02
N LEU A 142 -8.20 16.61 6.16
CA LEU A 142 -7.41 17.37 5.17
C LEU A 142 -6.12 16.64 4.75
N ASN A 143 -5.81 16.66 3.46
CA ASN A 143 -4.58 16.14 2.85
C ASN A 143 -3.62 17.29 2.42
N ARG A 144 -2.30 17.04 2.40
CA ARG A 144 -1.27 18.04 1.99
C ARG A 144 -0.92 18.00 0.50
N LYS A 145 -0.48 19.14 -0.05
CA LYS A 145 0.00 19.31 -1.45
C LYS A 145 1.43 18.80 -1.72
N LYS A 146 2.30 18.75 -0.70
CA LYS A 146 3.70 18.27 -0.82
C LYS A 146 3.97 17.22 0.24
N GLY A 147 4.32 16.01 -0.20
CA GLY A 147 4.38 14.83 0.66
C GLY A 147 2.98 14.34 1.04
N VAL A 148 2.93 13.27 1.84
CA VAL A 148 1.68 12.68 2.32
C VAL A 148 1.53 13.03 3.80
N GLY A 149 0.38 13.53 4.19
CA GLY A 149 0.10 13.94 5.56
C GLY A 149 -1.40 13.85 5.83
N SER A 150 -1.74 13.60 7.09
CA SER A 150 -3.11 13.42 7.55
C SER A 150 -3.42 14.51 8.57
N ALA A 151 -4.61 15.10 8.49
CA ALA A 151 -5.04 16.07 9.47
C ALA A 151 -6.54 16.00 9.69
N PHE A 152 -6.98 16.40 10.88
CA PHE A 152 -8.38 16.72 11.11
C PHE A 152 -8.55 18.00 11.92
N VAL A 153 -9.70 18.65 11.76
CA VAL A 153 -10.09 19.83 12.55
C VAL A 153 -11.51 19.63 13.06
N ALA A 154 -11.73 19.95 14.33
CA ALA A 154 -13.04 19.93 14.98
C ALA A 154 -13.57 21.34 15.20
N TYR A 155 -14.84 21.54 14.82
CA TYR A 155 -15.55 22.80 14.99
C TYR A 155 -16.73 22.65 15.94
N GLN A 156 -16.99 23.69 16.72
CA GLN A 156 -18.27 23.91 17.41
C GLN A 156 -18.90 25.19 16.86
N GLY A 157 -19.92 25.04 16.00
CA GLY A 157 -20.39 26.16 15.17
C GLY A 157 -19.26 26.64 14.25
N ASN A 158 -18.95 27.94 14.29
CA ASN A 158 -17.88 28.54 13.48
C ASN A 158 -16.52 28.62 14.19
N LYS A 159 -16.42 28.09 15.41
CA LYS A 159 -15.18 28.16 16.20
C LYS A 159 -14.43 26.83 16.16
N GLU A 160 -13.18 26.88 15.73
CA GLU A 160 -12.25 25.75 15.85
C GLU A 160 -11.99 25.45 17.32
N THR A 161 -12.22 24.20 17.74
CA THR A 161 -11.99 23.75 19.13
C THR A 161 -10.79 22.84 19.25
N HIS A 162 -10.45 22.11 18.18
CA HIS A 162 -9.31 21.20 18.17
C HIS A 162 -8.79 20.98 16.75
N GLY A 163 -7.47 20.81 16.63
CA GLY A 163 -6.82 20.47 15.38
C GLY A 163 -5.73 19.44 15.61
N TRP A 164 -5.62 18.48 14.70
CA TRP A 164 -4.59 17.46 14.71
C TRP A 164 -3.99 17.31 13.32
N LYS A 165 -2.67 17.11 13.24
CA LYS A 165 -1.96 16.88 11.98
C LYS A 165 -0.75 16.00 12.20
N GLU A 166 -0.47 15.15 11.22
CA GLU A 166 0.70 14.28 11.19
C GLU A 166 1.31 14.27 9.78
N THR A 167 2.64 14.26 9.72
CA THR A 167 3.37 14.08 8.46
C THR A 167 3.71 12.60 8.32
N LEU A 168 3.23 11.98 7.24
CA LEU A 168 3.44 10.57 6.95
C LEU A 168 4.70 10.39 6.10
N ARG A 169 5.15 9.14 5.93
CA ARG A 169 6.31 8.86 5.08
C ARG A 169 5.93 9.07 3.61
N ASN A 170 6.91 9.42 2.78
CA ASN A 170 6.69 9.58 1.34
C ASN A 170 6.23 8.30 0.62
N SER A 171 6.42 7.14 1.25
CA SER A 171 5.94 5.85 0.75
C SER A 171 4.47 5.56 1.09
N ASN A 172 3.83 6.39 1.91
CA ASN A 172 2.41 6.22 2.23
C ASN A 172 1.53 6.64 1.05
N SER A 173 0.36 6.03 0.93
CA SER A 173 -0.65 6.43 -0.07
C SER A 173 -1.59 7.51 0.48
N ILE A 174 -2.29 8.21 -0.43
CA ILE A 174 -3.36 9.15 -0.08
C ILE A 174 -4.45 8.44 0.73
N TYR A 175 -4.85 7.23 0.31
CA TYR A 175 -5.81 6.40 1.02
C TYR A 175 -5.39 6.09 2.47
N GLN A 176 -4.09 5.81 2.71
CA GLN A 176 -3.58 5.63 4.07
C GLN A 176 -3.65 6.92 4.88
N ALA A 177 -3.38 8.08 4.27
CA ALA A 177 -3.49 9.38 4.93
C ALA A 177 -4.92 9.68 5.37
N GLU A 178 -5.89 9.41 4.50
CA GLU A 178 -7.30 9.63 4.80
C GLU A 178 -7.79 8.75 5.95
N LEU A 179 -7.46 7.45 5.93
CA LEU A 179 -7.74 6.56 7.07
C LEU A 179 -7.00 7.01 8.35
N ASN A 180 -5.75 7.48 8.23
CA ASN A 180 -4.98 8.02 9.36
C ASN A 180 -5.50 9.36 9.86
N ALA A 181 -6.30 10.10 9.11
CA ALA A 181 -7.00 11.28 9.60
C ALA A 181 -8.30 10.90 10.32
N ILE A 182 -9.03 9.91 9.79
CA ILE A 182 -10.29 9.41 10.35
C ILE A 182 -10.07 8.68 11.70
N SER A 183 -8.98 7.93 11.85
CA SER A 183 -8.73 7.16 13.09
C SER A 183 -8.55 8.06 14.34
N PRO A 184 -7.66 9.06 14.35
CA PRO A 184 -7.51 10.02 15.45
C PRO A 184 -8.76 10.86 15.66
N ALA A 185 -9.48 11.20 14.60
CA ALA A 185 -10.75 11.91 14.67
C ALA A 185 -11.81 11.16 15.48
N ILE A 186 -12.00 9.87 15.21
CA ILE A 186 -12.93 9.02 15.95
C ILE A 186 -12.48 8.84 17.39
N LEU A 187 -11.16 8.75 17.62
CA LEU A 187 -10.59 8.65 18.96
C LEU A 187 -10.82 9.94 19.76
N TRP A 188 -10.59 11.10 19.18
CA TRP A 188 -10.92 12.40 19.78
C TRP A 188 -12.42 12.51 20.08
N ALA A 189 -13.28 12.15 19.12
CA ALA A 189 -14.72 12.12 19.30
C ALA A 189 -15.17 11.12 20.39
N SER A 190 -14.35 10.11 20.71
CA SER A 190 -14.62 9.16 21.80
C SER A 190 -14.27 9.67 23.18
N THR A 191 -13.31 10.60 23.27
CA THR A 191 -12.77 11.13 24.52
C THR A 191 -13.33 12.50 24.88
N SER A 192 -13.93 13.19 23.91
CA SER A 192 -14.59 14.47 24.13
C SER A 192 -15.88 14.33 24.95
N SER A 193 -16.21 15.35 25.75
CA SER A 193 -17.47 15.47 26.49
C SER A 193 -18.68 15.79 25.59
N TYR A 194 -18.46 16.05 24.32
CA TYR A 194 -19.46 16.46 23.35
C TYR A 194 -20.44 15.34 23.00
N THR A 195 -21.72 15.71 22.82
CA THR A 195 -22.78 14.81 22.36
C THR A 195 -23.11 15.10 20.90
N ASN A 196 -23.46 14.07 20.11
CA ASN A 196 -23.80 14.18 18.69
C ASN A 196 -22.69 14.77 17.80
N ILE A 197 -21.61 14.00 17.61
CA ILE A 197 -20.49 14.37 16.75
C ILE A 197 -20.70 13.82 15.35
N GLU A 198 -20.52 14.67 14.34
CA GLU A 198 -20.53 14.27 12.92
C GLU A 198 -19.13 14.39 12.34
N ILE A 199 -18.63 13.26 11.87
CA ILE A 199 -17.34 13.21 11.20
C ILE A 199 -17.58 13.34 9.71
N HIS A 200 -16.92 14.30 9.09
CA HIS A 200 -17.07 14.66 7.71
C HIS A 200 -15.76 14.44 6.96
N THR A 201 -15.83 13.70 5.85
CA THR A 201 -14.68 13.42 5.00
C THR A 201 -15.09 13.51 3.53
N ASP A 202 -14.15 13.93 2.69
CA ASP A 202 -14.22 13.94 1.23
C ASP A 202 -13.75 12.61 0.60
N SER A 203 -13.17 11.70 1.40
CA SER A 203 -12.70 10.40 0.92
C SER A 203 -13.83 9.38 0.85
N GLU A 204 -14.51 9.35 -0.30
CA GLU A 204 -15.50 8.32 -0.58
C GLU A 204 -14.88 6.89 -0.51
N THR A 205 -13.60 6.75 -0.88
CA THR A 205 -12.91 5.45 -0.88
C THR A 205 -12.65 4.92 0.53
N SER A 206 -12.29 5.80 1.47
CA SER A 206 -12.12 5.46 2.88
C SER A 206 -13.45 5.11 3.52
N VAL A 207 -14.49 5.91 3.25
CA VAL A 207 -15.87 5.63 3.70
C VAL A 207 -16.31 4.25 3.19
N LYS A 208 -16.31 4.00 1.87
CA LYS A 208 -16.68 2.69 1.29
C LYS A 208 -15.92 1.53 1.93
N SER A 209 -14.62 1.71 2.16
CA SER A 209 -13.77 0.68 2.75
C SER A 209 -14.10 0.41 4.23
N ILE A 210 -14.46 1.44 5.00
CA ILE A 210 -14.93 1.33 6.39
C ILE A 210 -16.27 0.59 6.46
N TYR A 211 -17.17 0.75 5.48
CA TYR A 211 -18.47 0.03 5.45
C TYR A 211 -18.39 -1.37 4.85
N LYS A 212 -17.37 -1.68 4.04
CA LYS A 212 -17.23 -2.99 3.38
C LYS A 212 -17.12 -4.13 4.39
N PHE A 213 -18.02 -5.11 4.35
CA PHE A 213 -18.07 -6.17 5.38
C PHE A 213 -16.71 -6.84 5.63
N PHE A 214 -16.09 -7.38 4.58
CA PHE A 214 -14.77 -7.97 4.66
C PHE A 214 -13.70 -6.95 4.24
N ASN A 215 -12.94 -6.46 5.22
CA ASN A 215 -11.75 -5.65 4.99
C ASN A 215 -10.65 -6.03 5.97
N ASN A 216 -9.48 -6.39 5.46
CA ASN A 216 -8.36 -6.86 6.27
C ASN A 216 -7.33 -5.75 6.55
N ASN A 217 -7.63 -4.51 6.17
CA ASN A 217 -6.76 -3.38 6.44
C ASN A 217 -6.72 -3.09 7.96
N PRO A 218 -5.52 -2.98 8.58
CA PRO A 218 -5.38 -2.77 10.02
C PRO A 218 -5.89 -1.40 10.50
N LEU A 219 -5.80 -0.35 9.70
CA LEU A 219 -6.33 0.98 10.04
C LEU A 219 -7.85 0.95 10.10
N ILE A 220 -8.49 0.25 9.16
CA ILE A 220 -9.95 0.07 9.16
C ILE A 220 -10.39 -0.72 10.38
N TYR A 221 -9.63 -1.73 10.78
CA TYR A 221 -9.89 -2.45 12.03
C TYR A 221 -9.84 -1.50 13.25
N LYS A 222 -8.80 -0.67 13.37
CA LYS A 222 -8.69 0.33 14.44
C LYS A 222 -9.87 1.29 14.45
N ILE A 223 -10.23 1.82 13.28
CA ILE A 223 -11.39 2.71 13.10
C ILE A 223 -12.67 2.03 13.57
N ARG A 224 -12.97 0.83 13.07
CA ARG A 224 -14.20 0.09 13.40
C ARG A 224 -14.28 -0.26 14.88
N LYS A 225 -13.17 -0.65 15.50
CA LYS A 225 -13.10 -0.93 16.95
C LYS A 225 -13.53 0.29 17.77
N ASN A 226 -13.13 1.49 17.36
CA ASN A 226 -13.46 2.73 18.07
C ASN A 226 -14.87 3.29 17.76
N ILE A 227 -15.57 2.72 16.77
CA ILE A 227 -16.96 3.07 16.41
C ILE A 227 -18.01 2.22 17.18
N GLN A 228 -17.60 1.18 17.92
CA GLN A 228 -18.50 0.21 18.55
C GLN A 228 -19.68 0.81 19.37
N PRO A 229 -20.82 0.09 19.43
CA PRO A 229 -22.17 0.64 19.70
C PRO A 229 -22.44 1.21 21.11
N GLU A 230 -21.53 1.05 22.07
CA GLU A 230 -21.63 1.74 23.36
C GLU A 230 -21.51 3.27 23.22
N ASN A 231 -21.00 3.74 22.08
CA ASN A 231 -20.90 5.15 21.71
C ASN A 231 -22.02 5.59 20.72
N GLN A 232 -23.29 5.52 21.14
CA GLN A 232 -24.45 5.99 20.35
C GLN A 232 -24.44 7.49 19.96
N ARG A 233 -23.38 8.23 20.33
CA ARG A 233 -23.23 9.68 20.15
C ARG A 233 -22.55 10.10 18.84
N LYS A 234 -22.19 9.16 17.95
CA LYS A 234 -21.33 9.42 16.79
C LYS A 234 -22.01 9.04 15.48
N LYS A 235 -21.89 9.91 14.48
CA LYS A 235 -22.28 9.63 13.09
C LYS A 235 -21.11 9.93 12.17
N LEU A 236 -20.77 8.96 11.33
CA LEU A 236 -19.83 9.17 10.23
C LEU A 236 -20.66 9.60 9.01
N CYS A 237 -20.39 10.79 8.52
CA CYS A 237 -21.10 11.43 7.41
C CYS A 237 -20.12 11.64 6.25
N ASN A 238 -20.56 11.33 5.04
CA ASN A 238 -19.81 11.63 3.83
C ASN A 238 -20.22 13.02 3.34
N ILE A 239 -19.26 13.92 3.08
CA ILE A 239 -19.55 15.16 2.37
C ILE A 239 -19.46 14.87 0.88
N MET A 240 -20.60 14.90 0.18
CA MET A 240 -20.61 14.91 -1.28
C MET A 240 -20.51 16.35 -1.80
N GLY A 241 -19.51 16.60 -2.64
CA GLY A 241 -19.31 17.83 -3.43
C GLY A 241 -18.37 18.83 -2.73
N GLN A 242 -17.16 19.10 -3.22
CA GLN A 242 -16.78 19.31 -4.61
C GLN A 242 -15.59 18.42 -5.00
N SER A 243 -15.81 17.54 -5.98
CA SER A 243 -14.72 17.08 -6.85
C SER A 243 -14.13 18.29 -7.55
N THR A 244 -13.15 18.96 -6.95
CA THR A 244 -12.22 19.81 -7.70
C THR A 244 -11.05 18.96 -8.15
N TYR A 245 -11.33 17.96 -9.00
CA TYR A 245 -10.44 17.74 -10.12
C TYR A 245 -10.69 18.92 -11.07
N ARG A 246 -9.94 20.00 -10.88
CA ARG A 246 -9.65 20.91 -12.00
C ARG A 246 -8.37 20.38 -12.63
N GLU A 247 -8.49 20.13 -13.92
CA GLU A 247 -7.45 19.69 -14.86
C GLU A 247 -6.10 20.42 -14.67
#